data_AF-A0A7Y4IKS0-F1
#
_entry.id   AF-A0A7Y4IKS0-F1
#
_cell.length_a   1.000
_cell.length_b   1.000
_cell.length_c   1.000
_cell.angle_alpha   90.00
_cell.angle_beta   90.00
_cell.angle_gamma   90.00
#
_symmetry.space_group_name_H-M   'P 1'
#
loop_
_entity.id
_entity.type
_entity.pdbx_description
1 polymer ?
#
loop_
_entity_poly.entity_id
_entity_poly.type
_entity_poly.pdbx_seq_one_letter_code
_entity_poly.pdbx_strand_id
1 'polypeptide(L)'
;MRRAIRAYDDALSEVRVELIQAEELERGIAGALKERWGISPSLPRRQQLVLLSHHFVSPPRVLLLNVAGTPLGLPLLEEAEQLADEIPKIESAAVFSLVLLDTAALRSAAHDLSVGGPQEHLLRSLDAPLPVIWHSYVHARLAWEVAGELSRAQRWDDEGFGTLPMGDDDGLERLLNRLAASEVDPVSPGLRTALAEYLRNAVHRHLPSQKFRELERELLLGGVLWRPPGESWARPVPWLARAYLRADPSSPARVLLRSCLICKPLAQEIFSRCLSLEAHERTARLAAVTLSPTEETISRFRNFELAEPMSEVRFYPAECPATPRDAWAFASFGEMLKKVIGDRRLAPELYELRDIRNAIAHGHYPSWRMVTTLRTIGQQLGGL
;
A
#
# COMPACT_ATOMS: atom_id res chain seq x y z
N MET A 1 -18.25 -0.95 15.04
CA MET A 1 -18.56 -0.38 13.71
C MET A 1 -19.63 0.71 13.72
N ARG A 2 -20.91 0.45 14.07
CA ARG A 2 -21.97 1.49 14.07
C ARG A 2 -21.61 2.76 14.87
N ARG A 3 -21.02 2.59 16.05
CA ARG A 3 -20.47 3.71 16.85
C ARG A 3 -19.26 4.38 16.21
N ALA A 4 -18.42 3.64 15.48
CA ALA A 4 -17.23 4.17 14.81
C ALA A 4 -17.60 4.99 13.56
N ILE A 5 -18.56 4.51 12.76
CA ILE A 5 -19.07 5.25 11.59
C ILE A 5 -19.74 6.54 12.03
N ARG A 6 -20.63 6.48 13.06
CA ARG A 6 -21.29 7.66 13.63
C ARG A 6 -20.36 8.64 14.35
N ALA A 7 -19.24 8.16 14.89
CA ALA A 7 -18.26 9.01 15.55
C ALA A 7 -17.29 9.65 14.55
N TYR A 8 -17.11 9.05 13.36
CA TYR A 8 -16.23 9.58 12.32
C TYR A 8 -16.84 10.77 11.58
N ASP A 9 -18.17 10.84 11.49
CA ASP A 9 -18.89 11.86 10.72
C ASP A 9 -19.80 12.75 11.59
N ASP A 10 -19.67 12.70 12.91
CA ASP A 10 -20.55 13.38 13.87
C ASP A 10 -22.06 13.09 13.67
N ALA A 11 -22.40 11.90 13.17
CA ALA A 11 -23.76 11.48 12.80
C ALA A 11 -24.42 12.36 11.72
N LEU A 12 -23.62 13.06 10.90
CA LEU A 12 -24.11 13.88 9.80
C LEU A 12 -24.45 13.05 8.55
N SER A 13 -23.86 11.87 8.35
CA SER A 13 -24.20 11.03 7.20
C SER A 13 -25.47 10.22 7.48
N GLU A 14 -26.37 10.20 6.50
CA GLU A 14 -27.60 9.40 6.55
C GLU A 14 -27.33 7.88 6.37
N VAL A 15 -26.06 7.45 6.44
CA VAL A 15 -25.63 6.08 6.14
C VAL A 15 -26.35 5.07 7.01
N ARG A 16 -27.06 4.13 6.37
CA ARG A 16 -27.74 3.03 7.06
C ARG A 16 -26.81 1.85 7.19
N VAL A 17 -26.51 1.48 8.43
CA VAL A 17 -25.70 0.29 8.73
C VAL A 17 -26.62 -0.85 9.15
N GLU A 18 -26.67 -1.92 8.35
CA GLU A 18 -27.46 -3.13 8.65
C GLU A 18 -26.52 -4.29 8.99
N LEU A 19 -26.97 -5.17 9.89
CA LEU A 19 -26.29 -6.42 10.20
C LEU A 19 -27.15 -7.56 9.66
N ILE A 20 -26.55 -8.47 8.91
CA ILE A 20 -27.16 -9.70 8.41
C ILE A 20 -26.45 -10.85 9.10
N GLN A 21 -27.21 -11.66 9.82
CA GLN A 21 -26.66 -12.76 10.62
C GLN A 21 -26.35 -13.98 9.74
N ALA A 22 -25.54 -14.90 10.25
CA ALA A 22 -25.07 -16.07 9.50
C ALA A 22 -26.23 -16.95 9.01
N GLU A 23 -27.30 -17.06 9.81
CA GLU A 23 -28.49 -17.86 9.50
C GLU A 23 -29.29 -17.28 8.32
N GLU A 24 -29.25 -15.95 8.15
CA GLU A 24 -29.91 -15.29 7.02
C GLU A 24 -29.13 -15.50 5.71
N LEU A 25 -27.84 -15.81 5.81
CA LEU A 25 -26.93 -16.01 4.67
C LEU A 25 -26.94 -17.44 4.12
N GLU A 26 -27.72 -18.36 4.69
CA GLU A 26 -27.84 -19.75 4.20
C GLU A 26 -28.25 -19.84 2.72
N ARG A 27 -28.91 -18.81 2.20
CA ARG A 27 -29.37 -18.71 0.81
C ARG A 27 -28.53 -17.76 -0.05
N GLY A 28 -27.38 -17.32 0.43
CA GLY A 28 -26.59 -16.29 -0.23
C GLY A 28 -26.97 -14.86 0.18
N ILE A 29 -26.13 -13.90 -0.17
CA ILE A 29 -26.30 -12.47 0.14
C ILE A 29 -27.56 -11.94 -0.55
N ALA A 30 -27.74 -12.21 -1.84
CA ALA A 30 -28.90 -11.72 -2.59
C ALA A 30 -30.20 -12.36 -2.07
N GLY A 31 -30.14 -13.61 -1.62
CA GLY A 31 -31.28 -14.29 -0.98
C GLY A 31 -31.70 -13.57 0.30
N ALA A 32 -30.74 -13.34 1.20
CA ALA A 32 -30.95 -12.63 2.46
C ALA A 32 -31.55 -11.23 2.25
N LEU A 33 -31.00 -10.47 1.30
CA LEU A 33 -31.48 -9.10 1.01
C LEU A 33 -32.89 -9.10 0.42
N LYS A 34 -33.20 -10.03 -0.49
CA LYS A 34 -34.54 -10.13 -1.09
C LYS A 34 -35.59 -10.46 -0.04
N GLU A 35 -35.30 -11.42 0.83
CA GLU A 35 -36.21 -11.79 1.92
C GLU A 35 -36.45 -10.60 2.86
N ARG A 36 -35.36 -9.95 3.28
CA ARG A 36 -35.43 -8.80 4.19
C ARG A 36 -36.18 -7.61 3.61
N TRP A 37 -36.09 -7.37 2.31
CA TRP A 37 -36.75 -6.24 1.65
C TRP A 37 -38.05 -6.63 0.92
N GLY A 38 -38.55 -7.85 1.13
CA GLY A 38 -39.82 -8.28 0.56
C GLY A 38 -39.83 -8.41 -0.96
N ILE A 39 -38.67 -8.66 -1.58
CA ILE A 39 -38.54 -8.84 -3.03
C ILE A 39 -38.93 -10.29 -3.36
N SER A 40 -39.98 -10.45 -4.16
CA SER A 40 -40.49 -11.78 -4.49
C SER A 40 -39.46 -12.63 -5.26
N PRO A 41 -39.20 -13.89 -4.82
CA PRO A 41 -38.31 -14.79 -5.53
C PRO A 41 -38.86 -15.27 -6.88
N SER A 42 -40.16 -15.09 -7.13
CA SER A 42 -40.79 -15.46 -8.41
C SER A 42 -40.46 -14.51 -9.56
N LEU A 43 -39.91 -13.33 -9.27
CA LEU A 43 -39.54 -12.35 -10.29
C LEU A 43 -38.31 -12.81 -11.07
N PRO A 44 -38.17 -12.47 -12.37
CA PRO A 44 -36.93 -12.66 -13.11
C PRO A 44 -35.73 -12.00 -12.42
N ARG A 45 -34.54 -12.62 -12.47
CA ARG A 45 -33.30 -12.15 -11.81
C ARG A 45 -33.03 -10.65 -12.05
N ARG A 46 -33.17 -10.18 -13.29
CA ARG A 46 -32.96 -8.77 -13.64
C ARG A 46 -33.90 -7.83 -12.89
N GLN A 47 -35.18 -8.20 -12.75
CA GLN A 47 -36.15 -7.39 -11.99
C GLN A 47 -35.84 -7.40 -10.49
N GLN A 48 -35.41 -8.54 -9.94
CA GLN A 48 -34.95 -8.61 -8.55
C GLN A 48 -33.75 -7.68 -8.30
N LEU A 49 -32.78 -7.64 -9.21
CA LEU A 49 -31.61 -6.75 -9.09
C LEU A 49 -31.98 -5.26 -9.21
N VAL A 50 -32.92 -4.90 -10.09
CA VAL A 50 -33.46 -3.54 -10.16
C VAL A 50 -34.08 -3.14 -8.82
N LEU A 51 -34.92 -3.99 -8.24
CA LEU A 51 -35.54 -3.73 -6.94
C LEU A 51 -34.49 -3.64 -5.81
N LEU A 52 -33.50 -4.54 -5.78
CA LEU A 52 -32.37 -4.45 -4.85
C LEU A 52 -31.62 -3.12 -4.98
N SER A 53 -31.34 -2.70 -6.22
CA SER A 53 -30.59 -1.47 -6.49
C SER A 53 -31.29 -0.21 -5.97
N HIS A 54 -32.62 -0.15 -6.03
CA HIS A 54 -33.40 0.98 -5.50
C HIS A 54 -33.25 1.14 -3.99
N HIS A 55 -33.01 0.06 -3.24
CA HIS A 55 -32.75 0.16 -1.80
C HIS A 55 -31.39 0.82 -1.47
N PHE A 56 -30.49 0.94 -2.45
CA PHE A 56 -29.14 1.50 -2.29
C PHE A 56 -28.98 2.96 -2.79
N VAL A 57 -30.01 3.56 -3.40
CA VAL A 57 -29.90 4.91 -3.98
C VAL A 57 -29.84 6.01 -2.92
N SER A 58 -30.71 5.94 -1.91
CA SER A 58 -30.64 6.86 -0.78
C SER A 58 -31.45 6.35 0.41
N PRO A 59 -30.87 6.35 1.63
CA PRO A 59 -29.49 6.73 1.92
C PRO A 59 -28.48 5.61 1.61
N PRO A 60 -27.17 5.92 1.46
CA PRO A 60 -26.13 4.92 1.27
C PRO A 60 -26.15 3.85 2.37
N ARG A 61 -25.84 2.60 2.02
CA ARG A 61 -25.93 1.48 2.98
C ARG A 61 -24.60 0.78 3.20
N VAL A 62 -24.33 0.44 4.46
CA VAL A 62 -23.25 -0.48 4.83
C VAL A 62 -23.88 -1.74 5.39
N LEU A 63 -23.71 -2.86 4.68
CA LEU A 63 -24.21 -4.16 5.08
C LEU A 63 -23.07 -4.94 5.74
N LEU A 64 -23.21 -5.20 7.03
CA LEU A 64 -22.33 -6.05 7.81
C LEU A 64 -22.87 -7.48 7.72
N LEU A 65 -22.13 -8.36 7.07
CA LEU A 65 -22.52 -9.75 6.83
C LEU A 65 -21.73 -10.62 7.80
N ASN A 66 -22.38 -11.16 8.84
CA ASN A 66 -21.72 -12.09 9.74
C ASN A 66 -21.61 -13.45 9.06
N VAL A 67 -20.46 -13.72 8.45
CA VAL A 67 -20.21 -15.00 7.78
C VAL A 67 -19.53 -16.01 8.71
N ALA A 68 -19.10 -15.59 9.90
CA ALA A 68 -18.51 -16.49 10.87
C ALA A 68 -19.48 -17.64 11.20
N GLY A 69 -19.07 -18.88 10.91
CA GLY A 69 -19.88 -20.08 11.13
C GLY A 69 -20.77 -20.52 9.96
N THR A 70 -20.78 -19.81 8.82
CA THR A 70 -21.44 -20.31 7.60
C THR A 70 -20.51 -21.21 6.78
N PRO A 71 -20.99 -22.36 6.24
CA PRO A 71 -20.20 -23.15 5.30
C PRO A 71 -20.02 -22.46 3.94
N LEU A 72 -20.73 -21.35 3.68
CA LEU A 72 -20.79 -20.68 2.38
C LEU A 72 -19.76 -19.56 2.21
N GLY A 73 -18.71 -19.50 3.04
CA GLY A 73 -17.76 -18.39 3.02
C GLY A 73 -17.32 -17.94 1.62
N LEU A 74 -16.49 -18.74 0.93
CA LEU A 74 -15.99 -18.38 -0.41
C LEU A 74 -17.10 -18.05 -1.42
N PRO A 75 -18.18 -18.84 -1.54
CA PRO A 75 -19.34 -18.48 -2.37
C PRO A 75 -19.95 -17.11 -2.04
N LEU A 76 -20.07 -16.74 -0.77
CA LEU A 76 -20.61 -15.44 -0.36
C LEU A 76 -19.70 -14.30 -0.76
N LEU A 77 -18.38 -14.50 -0.75
CA LEU A 77 -17.42 -13.49 -1.21
C LEU A 77 -17.52 -13.28 -2.72
N GLU A 78 -17.59 -14.36 -3.51
CA GLU A 78 -17.82 -14.28 -4.96
C GLU A 78 -19.15 -13.60 -5.29
N GLU A 79 -20.21 -13.91 -4.52
CA GLU A 79 -21.51 -13.27 -4.67
C GLU A 79 -21.47 -11.78 -4.29
N ALA A 80 -20.71 -11.41 -3.25
CA ALA A 80 -20.53 -10.01 -2.85
C ALA A 80 -19.85 -9.21 -3.96
N GLU A 81 -18.78 -9.75 -4.55
CA GLU A 81 -18.07 -9.17 -5.69
C GLU A 81 -19.01 -9.03 -6.91
N GLN A 82 -19.82 -10.05 -7.20
CA GLN A 82 -20.79 -10.02 -8.28
C GLN A 82 -21.87 -8.94 -8.07
N LEU A 83 -22.40 -8.80 -6.85
CA LEU A 83 -23.38 -7.77 -6.53
C LEU A 83 -22.77 -6.36 -6.63
N ALA A 84 -21.55 -6.18 -6.13
CA ALA A 84 -20.79 -4.92 -6.24
C ALA A 84 -20.56 -4.50 -7.70
N ASP A 85 -20.41 -5.46 -8.61
CA ASP A 85 -20.25 -5.21 -10.05
C ASP A 85 -21.61 -5.02 -10.79
N GLU A 86 -22.64 -5.81 -10.47
CA GLU A 86 -23.91 -5.80 -11.20
C GLU A 86 -24.82 -4.62 -10.82
N ILE A 87 -24.88 -4.21 -9.56
CA ILE A 87 -25.83 -3.19 -9.08
C ILE A 87 -25.55 -1.81 -9.69
N PRO A 88 -24.32 -1.28 -9.69
CA PRO A 88 -24.02 0.03 -10.29
C PRO A 88 -24.27 0.07 -11.81
N LYS A 89 -24.23 -1.09 -12.50
CA LYS A 89 -24.55 -1.19 -13.93
C LYS A 89 -26.05 -1.08 -14.22
N ILE A 90 -26.88 -1.37 -13.23
CA ILE A 90 -28.34 -1.27 -13.33
C ILE A 90 -28.82 0.10 -12.86
N GLU A 91 -28.28 0.58 -11.74
CA GLU A 91 -28.62 1.88 -11.15
C GLU A 91 -27.34 2.57 -10.69
N SER A 92 -26.89 3.55 -11.47
CA SER A 92 -25.63 4.26 -11.22
C SER A 92 -25.63 5.08 -9.92
N ALA A 93 -26.82 5.42 -9.40
CA ALA A 93 -26.95 6.15 -8.14
C ALA A 93 -26.89 5.24 -6.90
N ALA A 94 -26.83 3.91 -7.05
CA ALA A 94 -26.75 2.99 -5.94
C ALA A 94 -25.38 3.07 -5.24
N VAL A 95 -25.37 3.41 -3.94
CA VAL A 95 -24.15 3.49 -3.12
C VAL A 95 -24.25 2.54 -1.93
N PHE A 96 -23.38 1.55 -1.89
CA PHE A 96 -23.33 0.60 -0.79
C PHE A 96 -21.93 0.05 -0.53
N SER A 97 -21.76 -0.54 0.65
CA SER A 97 -20.58 -1.31 1.04
C SER A 97 -21.01 -2.61 1.68
N LEU A 98 -20.39 -3.71 1.28
CA LEU A 98 -20.54 -5.01 1.90
C LEU A 98 -19.31 -5.27 2.77
N VAL A 99 -19.50 -5.59 4.04
CA VAL A 99 -18.42 -5.94 4.96
C VAL A 99 -18.69 -7.33 5.50
N LEU A 100 -17.90 -8.30 5.04
CA LEU A 100 -18.01 -9.68 5.49
C LEU A 100 -17.18 -9.84 6.77
N LEU A 101 -17.84 -10.13 7.88
CA LEU A 101 -17.23 -10.40 9.18
C LEU A 101 -16.99 -11.90 9.28
N ASP A 102 -15.73 -12.29 9.13
CA ASP A 102 -15.31 -13.68 9.13
C ASP A 102 -14.26 -13.98 10.20
N THR A 103 -14.13 -15.26 10.54
CA THR A 103 -13.14 -15.80 11.47
C THR A 103 -11.87 -16.34 10.79
N ALA A 104 -11.58 -15.93 9.54
CA ALA A 104 -10.35 -16.19 8.74
C ALA A 104 -10.41 -17.27 7.62
N ALA A 105 -11.60 -17.69 7.19
CA ALA A 105 -11.82 -18.66 6.11
C ALA A 105 -12.06 -18.03 4.71
N LEU A 106 -12.42 -16.76 4.64
CA LEU A 106 -12.64 -16.01 3.40
C LEU A 106 -11.32 -15.54 2.79
N ARG A 107 -10.82 -16.30 1.82
CA ARG A 107 -9.65 -15.93 1.02
C ARG A 107 -10.09 -15.76 -0.44
N SER A 108 -10.43 -14.56 -0.91
CA SER A 108 -10.50 -14.35 -2.38
C SER A 108 -9.14 -14.01 -2.95
N ALA A 109 -8.97 -14.30 -4.24
CA ALA A 109 -7.80 -13.88 -4.99
C ALA A 109 -7.75 -12.34 -5.19
N ALA A 110 -8.87 -11.64 -5.01
CA ALA A 110 -8.97 -10.21 -5.23
C ALA A 110 -8.48 -9.40 -4.02
N HIS A 111 -8.82 -9.80 -2.79
CA HIS A 111 -8.48 -9.07 -1.56
C HIS A 111 -7.90 -10.02 -0.50
N ASP A 112 -6.69 -9.72 -0.03
CA ASP A 112 -6.03 -10.48 1.03
C ASP A 112 -6.31 -9.83 2.39
N LEU A 113 -7.38 -10.27 3.05
CA LEU A 113 -7.78 -9.81 4.38
C LEU A 113 -6.97 -10.48 5.51
N SER A 114 -6.03 -11.38 5.18
CA SER A 114 -5.16 -12.03 6.17
C SER A 114 -3.94 -11.18 6.55
N VAL A 115 -3.73 -10.07 5.84
CA VAL A 115 -2.57 -9.19 5.95
C VAL A 115 -3.00 -7.88 6.60
N GLY A 116 -2.61 -7.69 7.87
CA GLY A 116 -2.75 -6.42 8.58
C GLY A 116 -1.54 -5.50 8.39
N GLY A 117 -1.67 -4.24 8.78
CA GLY A 117 -0.51 -3.33 8.83
C GLY A 117 -0.81 -2.12 9.70
N PRO A 118 0.21 -1.43 10.21
CA PRO A 118 0.00 -0.18 10.92
C PRO A 118 -0.67 0.84 10.00
N GLN A 119 -1.78 1.40 10.46
CA GLN A 119 -2.49 2.48 9.77
C GLN A 119 -1.86 3.85 10.07
N GLU A 120 -1.17 3.98 11.20
CA GLU A 120 -0.55 5.23 11.61
C GLU A 120 0.77 5.46 10.86
N HIS A 121 0.89 6.65 10.29
CA HIS A 121 2.03 7.12 9.52
C HIS A 121 3.14 7.59 10.47
N LEU A 122 4.34 7.02 10.34
CA LEU A 122 5.49 7.24 11.24
C LEU A 122 5.93 8.71 11.32
N LEU A 123 6.00 9.36 10.16
CA LEU A 123 6.42 10.74 9.90
C LEU A 123 5.26 11.75 9.98
N ARG A 124 4.00 11.33 10.19
CA ARG A 124 2.95 12.30 10.58
C ARG A 124 3.17 12.85 11.98
N SER A 125 3.82 12.07 12.84
CA SER A 125 4.10 12.42 14.24
C SER A 125 5.61 12.70 14.43
N LEU A 126 6.25 13.45 13.52
CA LEU A 126 7.68 13.79 13.66
C LEU A 126 7.99 14.63 14.91
N ASP A 127 6.99 15.29 15.47
CA ASP A 127 7.09 16.01 16.75
C ASP A 127 7.05 15.08 17.96
N ALA A 128 6.66 13.80 17.78
CA ALA A 128 6.65 12.83 18.87
C ALA A 128 8.07 12.60 19.43
N PRO A 129 8.19 12.19 20.70
CA PRO A 129 9.47 11.81 21.29
C PRO A 129 10.16 10.73 20.45
N LEU A 130 11.49 10.83 20.28
CA LEU A 130 12.27 9.86 19.50
C LEU A 130 12.01 8.38 19.86
N PRO A 131 11.83 8.00 21.15
CA PRO A 131 11.48 6.63 21.50
C PRO A 131 10.16 6.14 20.88
N VAL A 132 9.15 7.02 20.80
CA VAL A 132 7.85 6.69 20.18
C VAL A 132 8.03 6.45 18.69
N ILE A 133 8.78 7.32 18.00
CA ILE A 133 9.07 7.14 16.57
C ILE A 133 9.90 5.87 16.34
N TRP A 134 10.87 5.56 17.21
CA TRP A 134 11.63 4.32 17.11
C TRP A 134 10.75 3.09 17.21
N HIS A 135 9.85 3.03 18.21
CA HIS A 135 8.93 1.91 18.36
C HIS A 135 7.98 1.77 17.16
N SER A 136 7.44 2.89 16.65
CA SER A 136 6.62 2.88 15.45
C SER A 136 7.40 2.42 14.21
N TYR A 137 8.67 2.79 14.08
CA TYR A 137 9.57 2.31 13.03
C TYR A 137 9.77 0.80 13.13
N VAL A 138 10.15 0.29 14.30
CA VAL A 138 10.33 -1.16 14.55
C VAL A 138 9.04 -1.92 14.27
N HIS A 139 7.90 -1.41 14.72
CA HIS A 139 6.58 -2.02 14.49
C HIS A 139 6.22 -2.08 13.00
N ALA A 140 6.44 -0.98 12.25
CA ALA A 140 6.20 -0.98 10.81
C ALA A 140 7.11 -1.95 10.06
N ARG A 141 8.38 -2.03 10.47
CA ARG A 141 9.36 -2.98 9.93
C ARG A 141 8.98 -4.43 10.19
N LEU A 142 8.55 -4.74 11.42
CA LEU A 142 8.08 -6.07 11.82
C LEU A 142 6.81 -6.46 11.05
N ALA A 143 5.79 -5.60 11.06
CA ALA A 143 4.53 -5.84 10.36
C ALA A 143 4.75 -6.09 8.86
N TRP A 144 5.64 -5.32 8.23
CA TRP A 144 6.03 -5.58 6.85
C TRP A 144 6.73 -6.93 6.69
N GLU A 145 7.71 -7.22 7.54
CA GLU A 145 8.52 -8.43 7.40
C GLU A 145 7.68 -9.71 7.48
N VAL A 146 6.68 -9.73 8.35
CA VAL A 146 5.76 -10.85 8.53
C VAL A 146 4.60 -10.84 7.52
N ALA A 147 4.64 -9.97 6.51
CA ALA A 147 3.56 -9.80 5.54
C ALA A 147 2.20 -9.57 6.23
N GLY A 148 2.17 -8.78 7.30
CA GLY A 148 0.94 -8.46 8.04
C GLY A 148 0.32 -9.59 8.87
N GLU A 149 0.96 -10.76 8.97
CA GLU A 149 0.44 -11.88 9.75
C GLU A 149 0.60 -11.61 11.26
N LEU A 150 -0.51 -11.26 11.95
CA LEU A 150 -0.50 -10.84 13.35
C LEU A 150 0.09 -11.89 14.31
N SER A 151 -0.27 -13.16 14.15
CA SER A 151 0.23 -14.25 14.99
C SER A 151 1.75 -14.41 14.88
N ARG A 152 2.30 -14.20 13.68
CA ARG A 152 3.75 -14.19 13.44
C ARG A 152 4.39 -12.94 14.02
N ALA A 153 3.78 -11.76 13.82
CA ALA A 153 4.27 -10.52 14.42
C ALA A 153 4.39 -10.64 15.94
N GLN A 154 3.36 -11.14 16.63
CA GLN A 154 3.36 -11.32 18.09
C GLN A 154 4.48 -12.26 18.55
N ARG A 155 4.57 -13.44 17.92
CA ARG A 155 5.60 -14.43 18.23
C ARG A 155 7.02 -13.91 17.96
N TRP A 156 7.18 -13.08 16.93
CA TRP A 156 8.46 -12.43 16.66
C TRP A 156 8.74 -11.30 17.65
N ASP A 157 7.75 -10.51 18.05
CA ASP A 157 7.90 -9.46 19.05
C ASP A 157 8.39 -10.01 20.40
N ASP A 158 7.88 -11.18 20.81
CA ASP A 158 8.32 -11.94 21.99
C ASP A 158 9.82 -12.32 21.95
N GLU A 159 10.45 -12.33 20.77
CA GLU A 159 11.88 -12.59 20.56
C GLU A 159 12.76 -11.34 20.76
N GLY A 160 12.15 -10.22 21.16
CA GLY A 160 12.85 -9.04 21.68
C GLY A 160 12.74 -7.76 20.87
N PHE A 161 11.83 -7.64 19.90
CA PHE A 161 11.66 -6.39 19.13
C PHE A 161 11.30 -5.20 20.03
N GLY A 162 10.36 -5.39 20.96
CA GLY A 162 9.97 -4.37 21.94
C GLY A 162 11.12 -3.90 22.86
N THR A 163 12.20 -4.68 22.96
CA THR A 163 13.36 -4.37 23.83
C THR A 163 14.58 -3.83 23.07
N LEU A 164 14.48 -3.67 21.75
CA LEU A 164 15.59 -3.16 20.95
C LEU A 164 15.98 -1.73 21.38
N PRO A 165 17.28 -1.47 21.65
CA PRO A 165 17.75 -0.12 21.96
C PRO A 165 17.38 0.87 20.85
N MET A 166 17.01 2.08 21.24
CA MET A 166 16.65 3.13 20.29
C MET A 166 17.76 3.36 19.26
N GLY A 167 17.43 3.18 17.99
CA GLY A 167 18.34 3.39 16.87
C GLY A 167 19.29 2.24 16.57
N ASP A 168 19.16 1.08 17.23
CA ASP A 168 19.91 -0.14 16.89
C ASP A 168 19.31 -0.83 15.65
N ASP A 169 19.40 -0.14 14.50
CA ASP A 169 18.90 -0.64 13.20
C ASP A 169 19.65 -1.92 12.80
N ASP A 170 20.94 -2.04 13.13
CA ASP A 170 21.71 -3.26 12.90
C ASP A 170 21.21 -4.43 13.77
N GLY A 171 20.81 -4.16 15.02
CA GLY A 171 20.16 -5.12 15.90
C GLY A 171 18.84 -5.61 15.36
N LEU A 172 18.01 -4.69 14.87
CA LEU A 172 16.77 -5.01 14.16
C LEU A 172 17.05 -5.93 12.96
N GLU A 173 18.01 -5.59 12.10
CA GLU A 173 18.36 -6.43 10.94
C GLU A 173 18.90 -7.80 11.36
N ARG A 174 19.73 -7.90 12.41
CA ARG A 174 20.20 -9.19 12.93
C ARG A 174 19.03 -10.05 13.41
N LEU A 175 18.07 -9.46 14.12
CA LEU A 175 16.89 -10.14 14.63
C LEU A 175 16.00 -10.65 13.49
N LEU A 176 15.64 -9.77 12.54
CA LEU A 176 14.85 -10.13 11.35
C LEU A 176 15.53 -11.26 10.55
N ASN A 177 16.85 -11.18 10.36
CA ASN A 177 17.61 -12.21 9.65
C ASN A 177 17.60 -13.58 10.34
N ARG A 178 17.74 -13.59 11.68
CA ARG A 178 17.71 -14.82 12.47
C ARG A 178 16.35 -15.49 12.39
N LEU A 179 15.28 -14.71 12.61
CA LEU A 179 13.91 -15.21 12.62
C LEU A 179 13.46 -15.66 11.24
N ALA A 180 13.79 -14.89 10.19
CA ALA A 180 13.56 -15.30 8.81
C ALA A 180 14.18 -16.66 8.47
N ALA A 181 15.40 -16.93 8.95
CA ALA A 181 16.06 -18.21 8.72
C ALA A 181 15.32 -19.36 9.42
N SER A 182 14.87 -19.19 10.66
CA SER A 182 14.11 -20.22 11.40
C SER A 182 12.71 -20.50 10.81
N GLU A 183 12.11 -19.54 10.10
CA GLU A 183 10.81 -19.74 9.44
C GLU A 183 10.90 -20.54 8.13
N VAL A 184 12.09 -20.74 7.55
CA VAL A 184 12.22 -21.49 6.29
C VAL A 184 12.03 -22.98 6.51
N ASP A 185 12.51 -23.52 7.63
CA ASP A 185 12.52 -24.97 7.88
C ASP A 185 11.10 -25.57 7.88
N PRO A 186 10.09 -24.96 8.54
CA PRO A 186 8.71 -25.45 8.54
C PRO A 186 8.00 -25.39 7.18
N VAL A 187 8.51 -24.63 6.20
CA VAL A 187 7.91 -24.56 4.86
C VAL A 187 8.03 -25.92 4.18
N SER A 188 6.92 -26.47 3.68
CA SER A 188 6.94 -27.79 3.06
C SER A 188 7.89 -27.85 1.85
N PRO A 189 8.56 -29.00 1.58
CA PRO A 189 9.39 -29.16 0.39
C PRO A 189 8.63 -28.87 -0.93
N GLY A 190 7.33 -29.19 -0.97
CA GLY A 190 6.45 -28.89 -2.09
C GLY A 190 6.33 -27.39 -2.35
N LEU A 191 6.01 -26.61 -1.32
CA LEU A 191 5.91 -25.15 -1.43
C LEU A 191 7.25 -24.51 -1.77
N ARG A 192 8.37 -25.02 -1.25
CA ARG A 192 9.72 -24.54 -1.62
C ARG A 192 10.02 -24.78 -3.11
N THR A 193 9.62 -25.93 -3.64
CA THR A 193 9.78 -26.28 -5.06
C THR A 193 8.90 -25.40 -5.94
N ALA A 194 7.63 -25.24 -5.56
CA ALA A 194 6.67 -24.36 -6.22
C ALA A 194 7.15 -22.90 -6.24
N LEU A 195 7.70 -22.40 -5.12
CA LEU A 195 8.26 -21.06 -5.04
C LEU A 195 9.46 -20.89 -5.98
N ALA A 196 10.35 -21.89 -6.06
CA ALA A 196 11.47 -21.86 -6.99
C ALA A 196 11.00 -21.81 -8.46
N GLU A 197 9.94 -22.54 -8.83
CA GLU A 197 9.30 -22.44 -10.14
C GLU A 197 8.69 -21.05 -10.37
N TYR A 198 7.98 -20.52 -9.39
CA TYR A 198 7.39 -19.18 -9.44
C TYR A 198 8.45 -18.10 -9.68
N LEU A 199 9.56 -18.13 -8.92
CA LEU A 199 10.65 -17.16 -9.04
C LEU A 199 11.32 -17.21 -10.41
N ARG A 200 11.54 -18.40 -10.98
CA ARG A 200 12.06 -18.54 -12.35
C ARG A 200 11.12 -17.88 -13.36
N ASN A 201 9.82 -18.15 -13.27
CA ASN A 201 8.83 -17.59 -14.19
C ASN A 201 8.68 -16.07 -14.04
N ALA A 202 8.69 -15.56 -12.80
CA ALA A 202 8.53 -14.13 -12.50
C ALA A 202 9.68 -13.28 -13.05
N VAL A 203 10.92 -13.80 -13.04
CA VAL A 203 12.10 -13.09 -13.60
C VAL A 203 11.96 -12.88 -15.11
N HIS A 204 11.38 -13.85 -15.82
CA HIS A 204 11.25 -13.79 -17.28
C HIS A 204 10.00 -13.02 -17.77
N ARG A 205 9.19 -12.46 -16.86
CA ARG A 205 7.98 -11.66 -17.17
C ARG A 205 7.06 -12.32 -18.20
N HIS A 206 6.90 -13.63 -18.13
CA HIS A 206 5.96 -14.33 -19.01
C HIS A 206 4.53 -13.89 -18.70
N LEU A 207 3.69 -13.76 -19.75
CA LEU A 207 2.25 -13.51 -19.57
C LEU A 207 1.65 -14.61 -18.68
N PRO A 208 0.76 -14.26 -17.73
CA PRO A 208 0.25 -15.23 -16.76
C PRO A 208 -0.55 -16.32 -17.47
N SER A 209 0.04 -17.52 -17.57
CA SER A 209 -0.64 -18.74 -18.01
C SER A 209 -1.59 -19.23 -16.92
N GLN A 210 -2.54 -20.11 -17.27
CA GLN A 210 -3.39 -20.76 -16.27
C GLN A 210 -2.54 -21.49 -15.21
N LYS A 211 -1.50 -22.22 -15.64
CA LYS A 211 -0.55 -22.89 -14.74
C LYS A 211 0.15 -21.92 -13.79
N PHE A 212 0.54 -20.73 -14.27
CA PHE A 212 1.16 -19.71 -13.43
C PHE A 212 0.18 -19.19 -12.35
N ARG A 213 -1.08 -18.98 -12.71
CA ARG A 213 -2.12 -18.56 -11.75
C ARG A 213 -2.44 -19.64 -10.72
N GLU A 214 -2.46 -20.90 -11.12
CA GLU A 214 -2.63 -22.04 -10.21
C GLU A 214 -1.47 -22.12 -9.20
N LEU A 215 -0.24 -21.95 -9.70
CA LEU A 215 0.97 -21.91 -8.88
C LEU A 215 0.96 -20.72 -7.90
N GLU A 216 0.63 -19.52 -8.37
CA GLU A 216 0.49 -18.33 -7.52
C GLU A 216 -0.55 -18.57 -6.41
N ARG A 217 -1.70 -19.16 -6.75
CA ARG A 217 -2.76 -19.48 -5.79
C ARG A 217 -2.29 -20.49 -4.74
N GLU A 218 -1.62 -21.57 -5.15
CA GLU A 218 -1.05 -22.55 -4.22
C GLU A 218 -0.12 -21.89 -3.20
N LEU A 219 0.77 -21.04 -3.69
CA LEU A 219 1.77 -20.36 -2.87
C LEU A 219 1.17 -19.28 -1.95
N LEU A 220 0.11 -18.59 -2.38
CA LEU A 220 -0.67 -17.69 -1.53
C LEU A 220 -1.37 -18.46 -0.41
N LEU A 221 -2.02 -19.58 -0.73
CA LEU A 221 -2.68 -20.42 0.27
C LEU A 221 -1.70 -21.00 1.29
N GLY A 222 -0.48 -21.31 0.83
CA GLY A 222 0.64 -21.76 1.66
C GLY A 222 1.36 -20.65 2.44
N GLY A 223 0.94 -19.38 2.34
CA GLY A 223 1.52 -18.27 3.10
C GLY A 223 2.97 -17.93 2.74
N VAL A 224 3.44 -18.32 1.56
CA VAL A 224 4.80 -18.03 1.06
C VAL A 224 4.82 -16.91 0.03
N LEU A 225 3.67 -16.61 -0.57
CA LEU A 225 3.41 -15.36 -1.25
C LEU A 225 2.39 -14.53 -0.46
N TRP A 226 2.38 -13.23 -0.71
CA TRP A 226 1.39 -12.27 -0.23
C TRP A 226 1.17 -11.18 -1.27
N ARG A 227 0.11 -10.38 -1.13
CA ARG A 227 -0.10 -9.18 -1.95
C ARG A 227 0.18 -7.94 -1.11
N PRO A 228 1.29 -7.24 -1.36
CA PRO A 228 1.57 -6.01 -0.63
C PRO A 228 0.47 -4.95 -0.85
N PRO A 229 0.22 -4.07 0.13
CA PRO A 229 -0.76 -3.01 0.00
C PRO A 229 -0.55 -2.15 -1.25
N GLY A 230 -1.62 -1.94 -2.01
CA GLY A 230 -1.59 -1.14 -3.25
C GLY A 230 -1.02 -1.88 -4.47
N GLU A 231 -0.76 -3.18 -4.39
CA GLU A 231 -0.31 -4.00 -5.50
C GLU A 231 -1.32 -5.07 -5.91
N SER A 232 -1.41 -5.31 -7.21
CA SER A 232 -2.25 -6.38 -7.77
C SER A 232 -1.53 -7.73 -7.88
N TRP A 233 -0.20 -7.74 -7.78
CA TRP A 233 0.61 -8.94 -8.01
C TRP A 233 1.11 -9.53 -6.71
N ALA A 234 1.00 -10.85 -6.56
CA ALA A 234 1.60 -11.53 -5.42
C ALA A 234 3.13 -11.46 -5.50
N ARG A 235 3.78 -11.46 -4.35
CA ARG A 235 5.24 -11.48 -4.20
C ARG A 235 5.62 -12.43 -3.07
N PRO A 236 6.87 -12.91 -3.02
CA PRO A 236 7.39 -13.58 -1.84
C PRO A 236 7.16 -12.74 -0.58
N VAL A 237 6.72 -13.40 0.49
CA VAL A 237 6.69 -12.78 1.83
C VAL A 237 8.09 -12.32 2.23
N PRO A 238 8.26 -11.16 2.89
CA PRO A 238 9.59 -10.55 3.02
C PRO A 238 10.56 -11.40 3.83
N TRP A 239 10.11 -12.04 4.92
CA TRP A 239 10.94 -12.96 5.70
C TRP A 239 11.52 -14.10 4.84
N LEU A 240 10.74 -14.63 3.89
CA LEU A 240 11.18 -15.70 3.01
C LEU A 240 12.14 -15.17 1.94
N ALA A 241 11.83 -13.98 1.39
CA ALA A 241 12.73 -13.30 0.46
C ALA A 241 14.10 -13.02 1.10
N ARG A 242 14.10 -12.63 2.38
CA ARG A 242 15.30 -12.37 3.18
C ARG A 242 16.12 -13.63 3.36
N ALA A 243 15.48 -14.73 3.77
CA ALA A 243 16.17 -16.00 3.97
C ALA A 243 16.78 -16.52 2.65
N TYR A 244 16.03 -16.43 1.54
CA TYR A 244 16.53 -16.83 0.21
C TYR A 244 17.72 -15.97 -0.26
N LEU A 245 17.64 -14.65 -0.08
CA LEU A 245 18.76 -13.74 -0.42
C LEU A 245 20.01 -14.00 0.41
N ARG A 246 19.85 -14.42 1.67
CA ARG A 246 20.98 -14.80 2.54
C ARG A 246 21.60 -16.12 2.13
N ALA A 247 20.77 -17.10 1.76
CA ALA A 247 21.22 -18.41 1.31
C ALA A 247 21.93 -18.34 -0.05
N ASP A 248 21.38 -17.55 -0.99
CA ASP A 248 21.96 -17.33 -2.32
C ASP A 248 21.88 -15.86 -2.74
N PRO A 249 22.90 -15.04 -2.40
CA PRO A 249 22.99 -13.65 -2.84
C PRO A 249 23.14 -13.49 -4.36
N SER A 250 23.43 -14.56 -5.10
CA SER A 250 23.65 -14.57 -6.55
C SER A 250 22.42 -14.98 -7.36
N SER A 251 21.30 -15.28 -6.69
CA SER A 251 20.06 -15.74 -7.31
C SER A 251 19.63 -14.84 -8.48
N PRO A 252 19.22 -15.42 -9.63
CA PRO A 252 18.64 -14.65 -10.73
C PRO A 252 17.41 -13.82 -10.33
N ALA A 253 16.69 -14.24 -9.28
CA ALA A 253 15.53 -13.54 -8.73
C ALA A 253 15.90 -12.42 -7.73
N ARG A 254 17.18 -12.12 -7.53
CA ARG A 254 17.67 -11.16 -6.53
C ARG A 254 16.96 -9.81 -6.57
N VAL A 255 16.69 -9.25 -7.75
CA VAL A 255 16.02 -7.95 -7.87
C VAL A 255 14.59 -8.01 -7.32
N LEU A 256 13.84 -9.06 -7.67
CA LEU A 256 12.49 -9.29 -7.15
C LEU A 256 12.53 -9.49 -5.63
N LEU A 257 13.38 -10.39 -5.14
CA LEU A 257 13.50 -10.68 -3.71
C LEU A 257 13.90 -9.43 -2.91
N ARG A 258 14.86 -8.64 -3.40
CA ARG A 258 15.28 -7.38 -2.76
C ARG A 258 14.12 -6.39 -2.66
N SER A 259 13.30 -6.31 -3.71
CA SER A 259 12.14 -5.42 -3.71
C SER A 259 11.07 -5.83 -2.69
N CYS A 260 11.04 -7.09 -2.25
CA CYS A 260 10.13 -7.56 -1.20
C CYS A 260 10.56 -7.07 0.19
N LEU A 261 11.85 -6.81 0.41
CA LEU A 261 12.38 -6.34 1.69
C LEU A 261 12.10 -4.85 1.94
N ILE A 262 11.81 -4.09 0.89
CA ILE A 262 11.53 -2.66 0.99
C ILE A 262 10.15 -2.47 1.61
N CYS A 263 10.11 -1.97 2.85
CA CYS A 263 8.87 -1.61 3.52
C CYS A 263 8.17 -0.47 2.77
N LYS A 264 7.22 -0.80 1.88
CA LYS A 264 6.63 0.17 0.93
C LYS A 264 5.90 1.32 1.61
N PRO A 265 5.06 1.10 2.64
CA PRO A 265 4.40 2.21 3.34
C PRO A 265 5.41 3.20 3.90
N LEU A 266 6.47 2.70 4.56
CA LEU A 266 7.54 3.53 5.09
C LEU A 266 8.33 4.26 3.99
N ALA A 267 8.64 3.57 2.88
CA ALA A 267 9.32 4.18 1.74
C ALA A 267 8.48 5.30 1.11
N GLN A 268 7.18 5.05 0.91
CA GLN A 268 6.24 6.05 0.40
C GLN A 268 6.17 7.25 1.33
N GLU A 269 6.16 7.02 2.64
CA GLU A 269 6.10 8.07 3.62
C GLU A 269 7.36 8.95 3.63
N ILE A 270 8.54 8.33 3.66
CA ILE A 270 9.83 9.02 3.52
C ILE A 270 9.87 9.82 2.21
N PHE A 271 9.44 9.22 1.09
CA PHE A 271 9.42 9.88 -0.20
C PHE A 271 8.46 11.08 -0.22
N SER A 272 7.25 10.92 0.31
CA SER A 272 6.25 11.98 0.40
C SER A 272 6.76 13.14 1.24
N ARG A 273 7.39 12.85 2.38
CA ARG A 273 8.00 13.87 3.23
C ARG A 273 9.15 14.59 2.52
N CYS A 274 9.95 13.86 1.74
CA CYS A 274 10.98 14.49 0.92
C CYS A 274 10.37 15.50 -0.07
N LEU A 275 9.32 15.10 -0.80
CA LEU A 275 8.65 15.98 -1.76
C LEU A 275 8.04 17.22 -1.10
N SER A 276 7.44 17.08 0.09
CA SER A 276 6.89 18.21 0.84
C SER A 276 7.98 19.22 1.23
N LEU A 277 9.12 18.73 1.75
CA LEU A 277 10.26 19.59 2.09
C LEU A 277 10.90 20.22 0.84
N GLU A 278 11.06 19.46 -0.24
CA GLU A 278 11.57 19.98 -1.52
C GLU A 278 10.65 21.09 -2.08
N ALA A 279 9.32 20.91 -2.00
CA ALA A 279 8.36 21.90 -2.45
C ALA A 279 8.43 23.18 -1.61
N HIS A 280 8.50 23.07 -0.28
CA HIS A 280 8.67 24.21 0.61
C HIS A 280 9.92 25.03 0.26
N GLU A 281 11.06 24.35 0.11
CA GLU A 281 12.33 25.00 -0.21
C GLU A 281 12.36 25.61 -1.61
N ARG A 282 11.71 24.97 -2.59
CA ARG A 282 11.50 25.54 -3.92
C ARG A 282 10.75 26.86 -3.82
N THR A 283 9.63 26.89 -3.09
CA THR A 283 8.84 28.12 -2.92
C THR A 283 9.65 29.23 -2.25
N ALA A 284 10.39 28.91 -1.18
CA ALA A 284 11.18 29.89 -0.44
C ALA A 284 12.32 30.48 -1.27
N ARG A 285 12.98 29.66 -2.11
CA ARG A 285 14.22 30.04 -2.78
C ARG A 285 14.05 30.48 -4.21
N LEU A 286 13.14 29.88 -4.98
CA LEU A 286 12.95 30.20 -6.41
C LEU A 286 12.54 31.65 -6.63
N ALA A 287 11.83 32.26 -5.68
CA ALA A 287 11.48 33.68 -5.72
C ALA A 287 12.69 34.63 -5.80
N ALA A 288 13.86 34.18 -5.34
CA ALA A 288 15.10 34.97 -5.32
C ALA A 288 16.09 34.58 -6.44
N VAL A 289 15.73 33.65 -7.32
CA VAL A 289 16.66 33.12 -8.33
C VAL A 289 16.73 34.02 -9.55
N THR A 290 17.94 34.50 -9.85
CA THR A 290 18.23 35.30 -11.05
C THR A 290 18.87 34.49 -12.17
N LEU A 291 19.30 33.25 -11.89
CA LEU A 291 19.94 32.38 -12.86
C LEU A 291 18.90 31.60 -13.67
N SER A 292 19.24 31.29 -14.92
CA SER A 292 18.42 30.41 -15.77
C SER A 292 18.67 28.93 -15.45
N PRO A 293 17.64 28.07 -15.65
CA PRO A 293 17.82 26.62 -15.72
C PRO A 293 18.82 26.22 -16.81
N THR A 294 19.15 24.93 -16.85
CA THR A 294 19.95 24.34 -17.92
C THR A 294 19.19 24.31 -19.25
N GLU A 295 19.92 24.28 -20.36
CA GLU A 295 19.34 24.19 -21.71
C GLU A 295 18.48 22.93 -21.90
N GLU A 296 18.83 21.81 -21.27
CA GLU A 296 18.02 20.60 -21.28
C GLU A 296 16.65 20.84 -20.65
N THR A 297 16.61 21.48 -19.48
CA THR A 297 15.37 21.84 -18.78
C THR A 297 14.53 22.83 -19.58
N ILE A 298 15.17 23.83 -20.20
CA ILE A 298 14.50 24.79 -21.10
C ILE A 298 13.91 24.05 -22.31
N SER A 299 14.65 23.11 -22.90
CA SER A 299 14.17 22.31 -24.04
C SER A 299 12.98 21.44 -23.66
N ARG A 300 12.96 20.82 -22.47
CA ARG A 300 11.82 20.03 -21.99
C ARG A 300 10.58 20.90 -21.80
N PHE A 301 10.73 22.09 -21.21
CA PHE A 301 9.63 23.05 -21.09
C PHE A 301 9.09 23.49 -22.46
N ARG A 302 9.96 23.79 -23.43
CA ARG A 302 9.51 24.11 -24.80
C ARG A 302 8.74 22.97 -25.45
N ASN A 303 9.22 21.74 -25.32
CA ASN A 303 8.51 20.56 -25.84
C ASN A 303 7.14 20.40 -25.18
N PHE A 304 7.02 20.74 -23.90
CA PHE A 304 5.74 20.76 -23.18
C PHE A 304 4.80 21.86 -23.72
N GLU A 305 5.28 23.09 -23.91
CA GLU A 305 4.50 24.20 -24.48
C GLU A 305 4.00 23.90 -25.91
N LEU A 306 4.83 23.23 -26.71
CA LEU A 306 4.50 22.81 -28.07
C LEU A 306 3.63 21.54 -28.13
N ALA A 307 3.31 20.95 -26.97
CA ALA A 307 2.56 19.71 -26.85
C ALA A 307 3.13 18.54 -27.68
N GLU A 308 4.46 18.41 -27.70
CA GLU A 308 5.14 17.35 -28.45
C GLU A 308 4.68 15.95 -27.96
N PRO A 309 4.53 14.94 -28.84
CA PRO A 309 3.90 13.64 -28.50
C PRO A 309 4.52 12.87 -27.33
N MET A 310 5.80 13.11 -27.06
CA MET A 310 6.57 12.46 -25.99
C MET A 310 6.87 13.39 -24.80
N SER A 311 6.34 14.62 -24.82
CA SER A 311 6.48 15.56 -23.73
C SER A 311 5.61 15.18 -22.53
N GLU A 312 5.86 15.85 -21.41
CA GLU A 312 5.12 15.68 -20.17
C GLU A 312 3.69 16.21 -20.23
N VAL A 313 3.27 16.90 -21.32
CA VAL A 313 1.92 17.48 -21.48
C VAL A 313 0.82 16.42 -21.30
N ARG A 314 1.09 15.18 -21.74
CA ARG A 314 0.19 14.04 -21.64
C ARG A 314 -0.18 13.64 -20.20
N PHE A 315 0.61 14.10 -19.21
CA PHE A 315 0.35 13.83 -17.79
C PHE A 315 -0.55 14.88 -17.14
N TYR A 316 -0.93 15.94 -17.87
CA TYR A 316 -1.76 17.02 -17.37
C TYR A 316 -3.15 16.96 -18.05
N PRO A 317 -4.24 16.97 -17.28
CA PRO A 317 -5.57 17.18 -17.83
C PRO A 317 -5.64 18.52 -18.57
N ALA A 318 -6.49 18.60 -19.60
CA ALA A 318 -6.65 19.81 -20.40
C ALA A 318 -7.04 21.05 -19.56
N GLU A 319 -7.80 20.85 -18.48
CA GLU A 319 -8.28 21.92 -17.60
C GLU A 319 -7.48 22.01 -16.28
N CYS A 320 -6.25 21.50 -16.25
CA CYS A 320 -5.42 21.59 -15.05
C CYS A 320 -5.16 23.06 -14.67
N PRO A 321 -5.59 23.54 -13.49
CA PRO A 321 -5.44 24.95 -13.12
C PRO A 321 -4.00 25.37 -12.82
N ALA A 322 -3.10 24.39 -12.63
CA ALA A 322 -1.72 24.58 -12.21
C ALA A 322 -0.73 23.90 -13.18
N THR A 323 -0.90 24.14 -14.49
CA THR A 323 0.11 23.72 -15.47
C THR A 323 1.43 24.46 -15.26
N PRO A 324 2.58 23.81 -15.51
CA PRO A 324 3.89 24.46 -15.53
C PRO A 324 3.89 25.73 -16.39
N ARG A 325 4.38 26.85 -15.84
CA ARG A 325 4.40 28.16 -16.52
C ARG A 325 5.80 28.63 -16.93
N ASP A 326 6.84 27.95 -16.47
CA ASP A 326 8.23 28.27 -16.78
C ASP A 326 9.11 27.01 -16.76
N ALA A 327 10.35 27.18 -17.20
CA ALA A 327 11.34 26.11 -17.21
C ALA A 327 11.78 25.67 -15.80
N TRP A 328 11.63 26.50 -14.76
CA TRP A 328 11.96 26.11 -13.39
C TRP A 328 11.00 25.04 -12.83
N ALA A 329 9.76 24.98 -13.34
CA ALA A 329 8.83 23.90 -13.04
C ALA A 329 9.33 22.52 -13.53
N PHE A 330 10.18 22.49 -14.57
CA PHE A 330 10.80 21.26 -15.11
C PHE A 330 12.16 20.93 -14.48
N ALA A 331 12.80 21.91 -13.83
CA ALA A 331 14.09 21.72 -13.21
C ALA A 331 14.01 20.69 -12.09
N SER A 332 15.01 19.81 -12.01
CA SER A 332 15.12 18.89 -10.87
C SER A 332 15.49 19.65 -9.59
N PHE A 333 15.19 19.09 -8.41
CA PHE A 333 15.61 19.72 -7.15
C PHE A 333 17.14 19.83 -7.07
N GLY A 334 17.88 18.83 -7.58
CA GLY A 334 19.34 18.88 -7.62
C GLY A 334 19.89 19.99 -8.53
N GLU A 335 19.22 20.28 -9.64
CA GLU A 335 19.56 21.40 -10.52
C GLU A 335 19.34 22.74 -9.82
N MET A 336 18.20 22.90 -9.14
CA MET A 336 17.92 24.08 -8.32
C MET A 336 19.02 24.28 -7.27
N LEU A 337 19.36 23.26 -6.47
CA LEU A 337 20.43 23.38 -5.47
C LEU A 337 21.77 23.81 -6.09
N LYS A 338 22.14 23.21 -7.24
CA LYS A 338 23.38 23.55 -7.95
C LYS A 338 23.40 25.00 -8.43
N LYS A 339 22.27 25.55 -8.85
CA LYS A 339 22.18 26.93 -9.37
C LYS A 339 22.05 27.96 -8.26
N VAL A 340 21.25 27.69 -7.24
CA VAL A 340 20.92 28.65 -6.19
C VAL A 340 21.95 28.67 -5.06
N ILE A 341 22.47 27.49 -4.69
CA ILE A 341 23.37 27.34 -3.54
C ILE A 341 24.80 27.11 -4.02
N GLY A 342 24.97 26.28 -5.05
CA GLY A 342 26.26 25.99 -5.69
C GLY A 342 27.17 25.08 -4.86
N ASP A 343 27.33 25.37 -3.58
CA ASP A 343 28.18 24.61 -2.64
C ASP A 343 27.34 23.86 -1.60
N ARG A 344 27.55 22.53 -1.52
CA ARG A 344 26.93 21.65 -0.52
C ARG A 344 27.21 22.08 0.91
N ARG A 345 28.36 22.71 1.19
CA ARG A 345 28.72 23.15 2.54
C ARG A 345 27.84 24.27 3.08
N LEU A 346 27.17 25.02 2.20
CA LEU A 346 26.31 26.14 2.56
C LEU A 346 24.90 25.70 2.98
N ALA A 347 24.46 24.51 2.54
CA ALA A 347 23.16 23.94 2.88
C ALA A 347 23.20 22.39 2.86
N PRO A 348 24.02 21.76 3.72
CA PRO A 348 24.23 20.31 3.70
C PRO A 348 22.90 19.51 3.81
N GLU A 349 21.96 20.01 4.60
CA GLU A 349 20.62 19.45 4.83
C GLU A 349 19.81 19.27 3.54
N LEU A 350 19.91 20.21 2.60
CA LEU A 350 19.17 20.15 1.33
C LEU A 350 19.76 19.13 0.37
N TYR A 351 21.08 18.96 0.39
CA TYR A 351 21.73 17.91 -0.38
C TYR A 351 21.47 16.53 0.23
N GLU A 352 21.41 16.42 1.57
CA GLU A 352 20.98 15.20 2.24
C GLU A 352 19.53 14.84 1.92
N LEU A 353 18.61 15.80 1.94
CA LEU A 353 17.23 15.64 1.49
C LEU A 353 17.15 15.03 0.08
N ARG A 354 17.88 15.62 -0.86
CA ARG A 354 17.97 15.14 -2.24
C ARG A 354 18.52 13.71 -2.31
N ASP A 355 19.57 13.41 -1.54
CA ASP A 355 20.21 12.10 -1.55
C ASP A 355 19.27 11.01 -0.99
N ILE A 356 18.50 11.32 0.07
CA ILE A 356 17.46 10.43 0.61
C ILE A 356 16.35 10.20 -0.42
N ARG A 357 15.83 11.27 -1.04
CA ARG A 357 14.78 11.18 -2.05
C ARG A 357 15.21 10.31 -3.23
N ASN A 358 16.43 10.50 -3.74
CA ASN A 358 16.99 9.68 -4.81
C ASN A 358 17.16 8.23 -4.38
N ALA A 359 17.67 7.97 -3.17
CA ALA A 359 17.83 6.62 -2.66
C ALA A 359 16.48 5.88 -2.63
N ILE A 360 15.43 6.50 -2.10
CA ILE A 360 14.10 5.88 -2.07
C ILE A 360 13.51 5.70 -3.47
N ALA A 361 13.65 6.70 -4.36
CA ALA A 361 13.20 6.61 -5.75
C ALA A 361 13.85 5.45 -6.52
N HIS A 362 15.09 5.10 -6.18
CA HIS A 362 15.80 3.95 -6.76
C HIS A 362 15.59 2.62 -6.01
N GLY A 363 14.65 2.58 -5.05
CA GLY A 363 14.31 1.37 -4.32
C GLY A 363 15.39 0.96 -3.31
N HIS A 364 16.11 1.92 -2.72
CA HIS A 364 16.95 1.63 -1.56
C HIS A 364 16.11 1.40 -0.29
N TYR A 365 16.75 0.75 0.67
CA TYR A 365 16.15 0.34 1.92
C TYR A 365 15.79 1.55 2.81
N PRO A 366 14.54 1.66 3.32
CA PRO A 366 14.16 2.65 4.34
C PRO A 366 14.84 2.36 5.67
N SER A 367 15.85 3.15 6.05
CA SER A 367 16.59 2.97 7.31
C SER A 367 16.14 3.94 8.40
N TRP A 368 16.43 3.60 9.65
CA TRP A 368 16.20 4.51 10.78
C TRP A 368 16.93 5.84 10.59
N ARG A 369 18.15 5.81 10.04
CA ARG A 369 18.94 7.01 9.74
C ARG A 369 18.19 7.96 8.81
N MET A 370 17.53 7.46 7.76
CA MET A 370 16.75 8.30 6.86
C MET A 370 15.60 8.99 7.58
N VAL A 371 14.90 8.28 8.47
CA VAL A 371 13.82 8.82 9.30
C VAL A 371 14.34 9.95 10.20
N THR A 372 15.43 9.72 10.94
CA THR A 372 16.00 10.73 11.84
C THR A 372 16.57 11.92 11.09
N THR A 373 17.22 11.70 9.94
CA THR A 373 17.74 12.79 9.11
C THR A 373 16.61 13.67 8.58
N LEU A 374 15.52 13.08 8.07
CA LEU A 374 14.37 13.87 7.61
C LEU A 374 13.70 14.66 8.73
N ARG A 375 13.64 14.09 9.94
CA ARG A 375 13.18 14.82 11.12
C ARG A 375 14.06 16.04 11.40
N THR A 376 15.38 15.86 11.45
CA THR A 376 16.34 16.94 11.68
C THR A 376 16.24 18.02 10.60
N ILE A 377 16.16 17.64 9.33
CA ILE A 377 15.98 18.58 8.21
C ILE A 377 14.67 19.37 8.40
N GLY A 378 13.55 18.70 8.70
CA GLY A 378 12.27 19.37 8.94
C GLY A 378 12.32 20.39 10.09
N GLN A 379 13.03 20.06 11.17
CA GLN A 379 13.23 20.97 12.30
C GLN A 379 14.10 22.18 11.93
N GLN A 380 15.14 21.98 11.11
CA GLN A 380 16.04 23.06 10.67
C GLN A 380 15.37 24.02 9.70
N LEU A 381 14.45 23.54 8.86
CA LEU A 381 13.76 24.35 7.85
C LEU A 381 12.52 25.10 8.41
N GLY A 382 12.34 25.16 9.74
CA GLY A 382 11.33 26.03 10.35
C GLY A 382 9.94 25.41 10.59
N GLY A 383 9.84 24.09 10.67
CA GLY A 383 8.69 23.40 11.30
C GLY A 383 7.50 23.15 10.37
N LEU A 384 7.57 22.05 9.62
CA LEU A 384 6.43 21.26 9.14
C LEU A 384 6.43 19.90 9.82
#